data_AF-A0A6I4UL68-F1
#
_entry.id   AF-A0A6I4UL68-F1
#
_cell.length_a   1.000
_cell.length_b   1.000
_cell.length_c   1.000
_cell.angle_alpha   90.00
_cell.angle_beta   90.00
_cell.angle_gamma   90.00
#
_symmetry.space_group_name_H-M   'P 1'
#
loop_
_entity.id
_entity.type
_entity.pdbx_description
1 polymer ?
#
loop_
_entity_poly.entity_id
_entity_poly.type
_entity_poly.pdbx_seq_one_letter_code
_entity_poly.pdbx_strand_id
1 'polypeptide(L)'
;MRAMLRCLLALALLALALPQPAAADPGDVDAAARGVVRVVLIGEENGEPVPVSHGTGFAVSATRIITNAHVVSEAAQDDTLRIGIVPPEGAGGAFARVVAISPRNDLALLEIAPNSLRLPPLALAGGVGGNLGEVAAVGYPMNVDLAQGLDMADIFRAQPPVKSRGFLSGERPSRQFDTILHTAPIARGNSGGPLLDPCGRVIGVNSFSADSDSGEAEFYFAVSLRELMPFLRKNGVEPVTNTLPCRSIDELNAEERQRLEAEQSQAREKLADRAETMREVRETARLTAQMEVLEARENRMALALIALLAAVGIGYAAAVWRGDEARRNHAMIAAGTAAAALVIALLLWFTRPGLAEIEDRVAAAVSKAEGGPATGAQVAGDAAEGALICTLVPDRSRVTAAKTDDVAFNWSADGCVNARTQYGLGKGGEWQRVFAAQDDAAVAVNTYDPDTRTLRTDRYLLGQDALAEARAARAAYSPPACGVSDAAHTLGEQQSALIAKLPERPNERLVYSCTARAAAK
;
A
#
# COMPACT_ATOMS: atom_id res chain seq x y z
N MET A 1 -22.04 17.99 35.97
CA MET A 1 -21.62 18.40 34.60
C MET A 1 -20.27 17.83 34.17
N ARG A 2 -19.16 18.05 34.91
CA ARG A 2 -17.81 17.54 34.54
C ARG A 2 -17.68 16.01 34.47
N ALA A 3 -18.34 15.27 35.37
CA ALA A 3 -18.33 13.80 35.35
C ALA A 3 -19.10 13.21 34.15
N MET A 4 -20.23 13.84 33.81
CA MET A 4 -21.07 13.44 32.67
C MET A 4 -20.36 13.70 31.33
N LEU A 5 -19.63 14.81 31.22
CA LEU A 5 -18.81 15.12 30.04
C LEU A 5 -17.63 14.12 29.87
N ARG A 6 -17.02 13.69 30.98
CA ARG A 6 -15.96 12.66 30.96
C ARG A 6 -16.49 11.27 30.57
N CYS A 7 -17.67 10.88 31.03
CA CYS A 7 -18.30 9.63 30.60
C CYS A 7 -18.69 9.68 29.12
N LEU A 8 -19.21 10.81 28.61
CA LEU A 8 -19.54 10.97 27.20
C LEU A 8 -18.29 10.94 26.30
N LEU A 9 -17.19 11.57 26.72
CA LEU A 9 -15.89 11.46 26.02
C LEU A 9 -15.34 10.04 26.04
N ALA A 10 -15.44 9.34 27.18
CA ALA A 10 -14.99 7.95 27.30
C ALA A 10 -15.82 6.99 26.44
N LEU A 11 -17.16 7.16 26.37
CA LEU A 11 -18.01 6.39 25.46
C LEU A 11 -17.74 6.69 23.99
N ALA A 12 -17.47 7.96 23.64
CA ALA A 12 -17.11 8.34 22.28
C ALA A 12 -15.77 7.74 21.85
N LEU A 13 -14.77 7.73 22.75
CA LEU A 13 -13.48 7.05 22.54
C LEU A 13 -13.64 5.52 22.45
N LEU A 14 -14.56 4.92 23.22
CA LEU A 14 -14.84 3.48 23.15
C LEU A 14 -15.58 3.09 21.86
N ALA A 15 -16.45 3.97 21.34
CA ALA A 15 -17.15 3.77 20.07
C ALA A 15 -16.22 3.91 18.85
N LEU A 16 -15.18 4.74 18.94
CA LEU A 16 -14.10 4.84 17.95
C LEU A 16 -13.14 3.64 17.96
N ALA A 17 -13.12 2.87 19.06
CA ALA A 17 -12.30 1.66 19.21
C ALA A 17 -13.03 0.37 18.78
N LEU A 18 -14.28 0.47 18.32
CA LEU A 18 -14.97 -0.67 17.72
C LEU A 18 -14.37 -0.92 16.33
N PRO A 19 -13.91 -2.14 16.02
CA PRO A 19 -13.45 -2.47 14.67
C PRO A 19 -14.59 -2.18 13.70
N GLN A 20 -14.34 -1.25 12.75
CA GLN A 20 -15.24 -1.04 11.63
C GLN A 20 -15.38 -2.40 10.92
N PRO A 21 -16.60 -2.82 10.55
CA PRO A 21 -16.77 -4.04 9.77
C PRO A 21 -15.99 -3.85 8.46
N ALA A 22 -15.01 -4.72 8.24
CA ALA A 22 -14.26 -4.76 7.01
C ALA A 22 -15.26 -4.91 5.84
N ALA A 23 -15.31 -3.90 4.97
CA ALA A 23 -16.33 -3.80 3.92
C ALA A 23 -15.75 -4.20 2.57
N ALA A 24 -16.49 -4.95 1.74
CA ALA A 24 -16.10 -5.17 0.36
C ALA A 24 -16.37 -3.94 -0.51
N ASP A 25 -15.72 -3.86 -1.69
CA ASP A 25 -16.13 -2.85 -2.67
C ASP A 25 -17.31 -3.39 -3.47
N PRO A 26 -18.30 -2.55 -3.84
CA PRO A 26 -19.47 -3.00 -4.60
C PRO A 26 -19.14 -3.71 -5.92
N GLY A 27 -17.97 -3.41 -6.51
CA GLY A 27 -17.53 -3.97 -7.79
C GLY A 27 -16.73 -5.27 -7.71
N ASP A 28 -16.46 -5.82 -6.51
CA ASP A 28 -15.63 -7.03 -6.37
C ASP A 28 -16.29 -8.26 -6.97
N VAL A 29 -17.58 -8.47 -6.67
CA VAL A 29 -18.38 -9.55 -7.25
C VAL A 29 -18.47 -9.39 -8.77
N ASP A 30 -18.54 -8.15 -9.27
CA ASP A 30 -18.57 -7.86 -10.71
C ASP A 30 -17.23 -8.19 -11.39
N ALA A 31 -16.12 -7.86 -10.74
CA ALA A 31 -14.79 -8.19 -11.23
C ALA A 31 -14.56 -9.72 -11.26
N ALA A 32 -14.95 -10.42 -10.20
CA ALA A 32 -14.88 -11.88 -10.13
C ALA A 32 -15.80 -12.56 -11.16
N ALA A 33 -16.99 -11.99 -11.42
CA ALA A 33 -17.93 -12.49 -12.40
C ALA A 33 -17.37 -12.57 -13.83
N ARG A 34 -16.29 -11.83 -14.14
CA ARG A 34 -15.64 -11.90 -15.46
C ARG A 34 -14.89 -13.21 -15.73
N GLY A 35 -14.55 -13.95 -14.68
CA GLY A 35 -13.99 -15.30 -14.81
C GLY A 35 -15.05 -16.39 -14.78
N VAL A 36 -16.34 -16.03 -14.68
CA VAL A 36 -17.47 -16.94 -14.71
C VAL A 36 -17.95 -17.09 -16.14
N VAL A 37 -18.17 -18.32 -16.57
CA VAL A 37 -18.47 -18.67 -17.96
C VAL A 37 -19.69 -19.57 -18.04
N ARG A 38 -20.39 -19.50 -19.15
CA ARG A 38 -21.44 -20.47 -19.47
C ARG A 38 -20.79 -21.70 -20.08
N VAL A 39 -21.13 -22.87 -19.55
CA VAL A 39 -20.70 -24.17 -20.07
C VAL A 39 -21.88 -24.75 -20.84
N VAL A 40 -21.69 -25.08 -22.11
CA VAL A 40 -22.76 -25.54 -23.00
C VAL A 40 -22.39 -26.88 -23.59
N LEU A 41 -23.26 -27.87 -23.48
CA LEU A 41 -23.14 -29.11 -24.26
C LEU A 41 -23.78 -28.89 -25.62
N ILE A 42 -23.01 -29.16 -26.66
CA ILE A 42 -23.35 -28.88 -28.06
C ILE A 42 -23.45 -30.21 -28.78
N GLY A 43 -24.64 -30.53 -29.27
CA GLY A 43 -24.87 -31.60 -30.22
C GLY A 43 -24.99 -31.05 -31.64
N GLU A 44 -25.22 -31.93 -32.60
CA GLU A 44 -25.49 -31.57 -33.99
C GLU A 44 -26.87 -32.09 -34.40
N GLU A 45 -27.73 -31.21 -34.89
CA GLU A 45 -29.01 -31.57 -35.49
C GLU A 45 -29.07 -30.98 -36.90
N ASN A 46 -29.29 -31.83 -37.91
CA ASN A 46 -29.28 -31.44 -39.33
C ASN A 46 -28.01 -30.70 -39.80
N GLY A 47 -26.87 -30.93 -39.13
CA GLY A 47 -25.59 -30.28 -39.43
C GLY A 47 -25.40 -28.91 -38.77
N GLU A 48 -26.36 -28.45 -37.97
CA GLU A 48 -26.26 -27.21 -37.19
C GLU A 48 -26.00 -27.51 -35.70
N PRO A 49 -25.18 -26.70 -35.01
CA PRO A 49 -24.90 -26.88 -33.60
C PRO A 49 -26.14 -26.50 -32.78
N VAL A 50 -26.61 -27.43 -31.94
CA VAL A 50 -27.77 -27.23 -31.05
C VAL A 50 -27.36 -27.40 -29.59
N PRO A 51 -27.83 -26.51 -28.68
CA PRO A 51 -27.56 -26.65 -27.26
C PRO A 51 -28.38 -27.81 -26.69
N VAL A 52 -27.71 -28.80 -26.12
CA VAL A 52 -28.34 -29.97 -25.47
C VAL A 52 -28.62 -29.67 -24.01
N SER A 53 -27.61 -29.12 -23.32
CA SER A 53 -27.72 -28.69 -21.93
C SER A 53 -26.74 -27.56 -21.67
N HIS A 54 -26.91 -26.89 -20.54
CA HIS A 54 -26.00 -25.83 -20.12
C HIS A 54 -25.87 -25.78 -18.59
N GLY A 55 -24.79 -25.19 -18.15
CA GLY A 55 -24.51 -24.86 -16.76
C GLY A 55 -23.57 -23.68 -16.69
N THR A 56 -22.97 -23.50 -15.52
CA THR A 56 -21.98 -22.45 -15.27
C THR A 56 -20.64 -23.11 -14.93
N GLY A 57 -19.55 -22.42 -15.22
CA GLY A 57 -18.23 -22.73 -14.70
C GLY A 57 -17.48 -21.45 -14.33
N PHE A 58 -16.33 -21.59 -13.69
CA PHE A 58 -15.44 -20.45 -13.45
C PHE A 58 -13.97 -20.82 -13.60
N ALA A 59 -13.18 -19.84 -14.01
CA ALA A 59 -11.76 -20.00 -14.24
C ALA A 59 -10.98 -20.12 -12.91
N VAL A 60 -10.14 -21.16 -12.81
CA VAL A 60 -9.16 -21.35 -11.72
C VAL A 60 -7.72 -21.13 -12.20
N SER A 61 -7.53 -21.01 -13.51
CA SER A 61 -6.34 -20.49 -14.18
C SER A 61 -6.75 -19.89 -15.53
N ALA A 62 -5.80 -19.35 -16.30
CA ALA A 62 -6.07 -18.78 -17.62
C ALA A 62 -6.74 -19.75 -18.61
N THR A 63 -6.56 -21.07 -18.44
CA THR A 63 -7.09 -22.11 -19.35
C THR A 63 -7.87 -23.23 -18.66
N ARG A 64 -7.98 -23.22 -17.33
CA ARG A 64 -8.65 -24.27 -16.55
C ARG A 64 -9.92 -23.74 -15.93
N ILE A 65 -11.02 -24.47 -16.10
CA ILE A 65 -12.35 -24.08 -15.65
C ILE A 65 -12.90 -25.19 -14.75
N ILE A 66 -13.49 -24.81 -13.63
CA ILE A 66 -14.26 -25.71 -12.76
C ILE A 66 -15.74 -25.58 -13.09
N THR A 67 -16.42 -26.72 -13.09
CA THR A 67 -17.89 -26.82 -13.15
C THR A 67 -18.33 -28.07 -12.37
N ASN A 68 -19.62 -28.38 -12.35
CA ASN A 68 -20.11 -29.61 -11.76
C ASN A 68 -19.93 -30.82 -12.68
N ALA A 69 -19.83 -32.02 -12.10
CA ALA A 69 -19.67 -33.25 -12.86
C ALA A 69 -20.91 -33.55 -13.73
N HIS A 70 -22.11 -33.33 -13.18
CA HIS A 70 -23.36 -33.57 -13.91
C HIS A 70 -23.58 -32.62 -15.10
N VAL A 71 -22.95 -31.44 -15.11
CA VAL A 71 -23.04 -30.48 -16.24
C VAL A 71 -22.37 -31.04 -17.50
N VAL A 72 -21.36 -31.90 -17.33
CA VAL A 72 -20.56 -32.43 -18.43
C VAL A 72 -20.60 -33.96 -18.56
N SER A 73 -21.43 -34.63 -17.74
CA SER A 73 -21.44 -36.10 -17.68
C SER A 73 -21.92 -36.75 -18.97
N GLU A 74 -22.83 -36.12 -19.71
CA GLU A 74 -23.31 -36.61 -21.01
C GLU A 74 -22.21 -36.53 -22.05
N ALA A 75 -21.54 -35.38 -22.18
CA ALA A 75 -20.41 -35.22 -23.11
C ALA A 75 -19.16 -36.03 -22.73
N ALA A 76 -19.07 -36.54 -21.50
CA ALA A 76 -18.03 -37.49 -21.11
C ALA A 76 -18.35 -38.93 -21.51
N GLN A 77 -19.59 -39.23 -21.90
CA GLN A 77 -20.07 -40.57 -22.27
C GLN A 77 -20.45 -40.66 -23.76
N ASP A 78 -20.65 -39.52 -24.43
CA ASP A 78 -21.03 -39.40 -25.83
C ASP A 78 -20.03 -38.51 -26.58
N ASP A 79 -19.21 -39.12 -27.43
CA ASP A 79 -18.19 -38.45 -28.25
C ASP A 79 -18.79 -37.53 -29.33
N THR A 80 -20.10 -37.59 -29.58
CA THR A 80 -20.78 -36.68 -30.51
C THR A 80 -21.07 -35.32 -29.89
N LEU A 81 -21.04 -35.23 -28.57
CA LEU A 81 -21.26 -33.99 -27.84
C LEU A 81 -19.94 -33.23 -27.62
N ARG A 82 -20.00 -31.92 -27.79
CA ARG A 82 -18.87 -31.01 -27.59
C ARG A 82 -19.15 -30.06 -26.44
N ILE A 83 -18.11 -29.69 -25.69
CA ILE A 83 -18.24 -28.71 -24.61
C ILE A 83 -17.83 -27.34 -25.13
N GLY A 84 -18.78 -26.41 -25.19
CA GLY A 84 -18.55 -25.00 -25.47
C GLY A 84 -18.43 -24.17 -24.20
N ILE A 85 -17.51 -23.21 -24.21
CA ILE A 85 -17.30 -22.20 -23.17
C ILE A 85 -17.62 -20.84 -23.77
N VAL A 86 -18.60 -20.16 -23.17
CA VAL A 86 -19.03 -18.82 -23.57
C VAL A 86 -18.64 -17.84 -22.46
N PRO A 87 -17.79 -16.82 -22.74
CA PRO A 87 -17.39 -15.83 -21.76
C PRO A 87 -18.53 -14.86 -21.42
N PRO A 88 -18.37 -14.07 -20.34
CA PRO A 88 -19.39 -13.10 -19.94
C PRO A 88 -19.42 -11.83 -20.81
N GLU A 89 -18.34 -11.55 -21.53
CA GLU A 89 -18.17 -10.38 -22.38
C GLU A 89 -17.42 -10.77 -23.67
N GLY A 90 -17.64 -10.00 -24.74
CA GLY A 90 -16.96 -10.17 -26.03
C GLY A 90 -17.68 -11.12 -27.01
N ALA A 91 -17.06 -11.37 -28.16
CA ALA A 91 -17.68 -12.10 -29.27
C ALA A 91 -17.19 -13.55 -29.45
N GLY A 92 -16.25 -14.02 -28.63
CA GLY A 92 -15.57 -15.31 -28.83
C GLY A 92 -15.92 -16.36 -27.79
N GLY A 93 -16.21 -17.59 -28.22
CA GLY A 93 -16.27 -18.77 -27.36
C GLY A 93 -15.11 -19.72 -27.62
N ALA A 94 -14.94 -20.74 -26.78
CA ALA A 94 -13.93 -21.77 -26.98
C ALA A 94 -14.50 -23.17 -26.73
N PHE A 95 -14.00 -24.17 -27.47
CA PHE A 95 -14.25 -25.55 -27.09
C PHE A 95 -13.35 -25.96 -25.93
N ALA A 96 -13.89 -26.75 -25.03
CA ALA A 96 -13.15 -27.34 -23.92
C ALA A 96 -13.14 -28.86 -24.01
N ARG A 97 -12.11 -29.46 -23.40
CA ARG A 97 -12.05 -30.89 -23.14
C ARG A 97 -12.13 -31.14 -21.64
N VAL A 98 -12.64 -32.32 -21.29
CA VAL A 98 -12.59 -32.80 -19.92
C VAL A 98 -11.14 -33.18 -19.56
N VAL A 99 -10.69 -32.71 -18.40
CA VAL A 99 -9.39 -33.07 -17.80
C VAL A 99 -9.58 -34.11 -16.72
N ALA A 100 -10.56 -33.89 -15.84
CA ALA A 100 -10.90 -34.78 -14.76
C ALA A 100 -12.37 -34.61 -14.37
N ILE A 101 -13.01 -35.70 -13.94
CA ILE A 101 -14.37 -35.70 -13.38
C ILE A 101 -14.33 -36.46 -12.05
N SER A 102 -15.01 -35.92 -11.05
CA SER A 102 -15.27 -36.56 -9.77
C SER A 102 -16.79 -36.59 -9.54
N PRO A 103 -17.49 -37.66 -9.98
CA PRO A 103 -18.92 -37.77 -9.76
C PRO A 103 -19.31 -37.76 -8.28
N ARG A 104 -18.44 -38.31 -7.42
CA ARG A 104 -18.66 -38.36 -5.96
C ARG A 104 -18.85 -36.98 -5.34
N ASN A 105 -18.05 -36.01 -5.79
CA ASN A 105 -18.03 -34.66 -5.23
C ASN A 105 -18.75 -33.66 -6.14
N ASP A 106 -19.36 -34.16 -7.22
CA ASP A 106 -19.97 -33.37 -8.29
C ASP A 106 -19.05 -32.27 -8.84
N LEU A 107 -17.79 -32.58 -9.14
CA LEU A 107 -16.81 -31.64 -9.69
C LEU A 107 -16.23 -32.13 -11.02
N ALA A 108 -16.04 -31.22 -11.96
CA ALA A 108 -15.30 -31.45 -13.20
C ALA A 108 -14.30 -30.32 -13.46
N LEU A 109 -13.15 -30.70 -14.01
CA LEU A 109 -12.10 -29.80 -14.48
C LEU A 109 -12.06 -29.84 -16.00
N LEU A 110 -12.23 -28.68 -16.61
CA LEU A 110 -12.19 -28.49 -18.06
C LEU A 110 -10.93 -27.72 -18.47
N GLU A 111 -10.51 -27.92 -19.72
CA GLU A 111 -9.44 -27.14 -20.33
C GLU A 111 -9.83 -26.64 -21.71
N ILE A 112 -9.58 -25.35 -21.94
CA ILE A 112 -9.62 -24.71 -23.25
C ILE A 112 -8.22 -24.67 -23.86
N ALA A 113 -8.15 -24.64 -25.20
CA ALA A 113 -6.87 -24.54 -25.89
C ALA A 113 -6.15 -23.23 -25.53
N PRO A 114 -4.81 -23.23 -25.42
CA PRO A 114 -4.06 -22.00 -25.27
C PRO A 114 -4.39 -21.01 -26.39
N ASN A 115 -4.64 -19.75 -26.03
CA ASN A 115 -4.99 -18.65 -26.95
C ASN A 115 -6.38 -18.70 -27.60
N SER A 116 -7.25 -19.69 -27.32
CA SER A 116 -8.62 -19.67 -27.82
C SER A 116 -9.52 -18.70 -27.06
N LEU A 117 -9.32 -18.62 -25.75
CA LEU A 117 -10.00 -17.71 -24.84
C LEU A 117 -9.07 -17.48 -23.63
N ARG A 118 -9.15 -16.32 -22.99
CA ARG A 118 -8.42 -16.02 -21.76
C ARG A 118 -9.39 -15.52 -20.72
N LEU A 119 -9.44 -16.20 -19.58
CA LEU A 119 -10.33 -15.87 -18.48
C LEU A 119 -9.52 -15.44 -17.26
N PRO A 120 -9.93 -14.35 -16.56
CA PRO A 120 -9.31 -14.00 -15.30
C PRO A 120 -9.62 -15.09 -14.26
N PRO A 121 -8.61 -15.73 -13.65
CA PRO A 121 -8.86 -16.73 -12.62
C PRO A 121 -9.43 -16.09 -11.37
N LEU A 122 -10.38 -16.77 -10.73
CA LEU A 122 -10.93 -16.35 -9.44
C LEU A 122 -10.02 -16.87 -8.31
N ALA A 123 -9.85 -16.04 -7.29
CA ALA A 123 -9.20 -16.47 -6.06
C ALA A 123 -10.17 -17.29 -5.20
N LEU A 124 -9.67 -18.38 -4.62
CA LEU A 124 -10.38 -19.16 -3.63
C LEU A 124 -10.14 -18.55 -2.25
N ALA A 125 -11.16 -18.52 -1.40
CA ALA A 125 -10.99 -18.09 -0.02
C ALA A 125 -10.04 -19.04 0.72
N GLY A 126 -9.14 -18.50 1.53
CA GLY A 126 -8.24 -19.30 2.37
C GLY A 126 -8.95 -20.09 3.49
N GLY A 127 -10.23 -19.79 3.69
CA GLY A 127 -11.16 -20.47 4.58
C GLY A 127 -12.51 -19.75 4.55
N VAL A 128 -13.59 -20.44 4.92
CA VAL A 128 -14.86 -19.79 5.20
C VAL A 128 -14.72 -19.19 6.60
N GLY A 129 -14.49 -17.88 6.69
CA GLY A 129 -14.39 -17.20 7.99
C GLY A 129 -15.61 -17.55 8.84
N GLY A 130 -15.42 -17.80 10.14
CA GLY A 130 -16.48 -18.29 11.04
C GLY A 130 -17.69 -17.34 11.23
N ASN A 131 -17.71 -16.21 10.53
CA ASN A 131 -18.84 -15.30 10.51
C ASN A 131 -19.70 -15.56 9.27
N LEU A 132 -20.91 -16.06 9.50
CA LEU A 132 -21.99 -16.13 8.52
C LEU A 132 -22.16 -14.75 7.87
N GLY A 133 -21.87 -14.63 6.57
CA GLY A 133 -21.83 -13.37 5.84
C GLY A 133 -22.72 -13.36 4.60
N GLU A 134 -22.86 -12.18 3.98
CA GLU A 134 -23.48 -12.06 2.66
C GLU A 134 -22.68 -12.89 1.64
N VAL A 135 -23.39 -13.53 0.71
CA VAL A 135 -22.80 -14.32 -0.37
C VAL A 135 -23.51 -14.01 -1.68
N ALA A 136 -22.80 -14.19 -2.79
CA ALA A 136 -23.34 -14.04 -4.13
C ALA A 136 -23.18 -15.34 -4.91
N ALA A 137 -24.28 -15.94 -5.35
CA ALA A 137 -24.26 -17.01 -6.33
C ALA A 137 -24.22 -16.38 -7.73
N VAL A 138 -23.19 -16.73 -8.51
CA VAL A 138 -22.97 -16.16 -9.85
C VAL A 138 -23.10 -17.25 -10.90
N GLY A 139 -23.92 -17.02 -11.93
CA GLY A 139 -24.07 -17.96 -13.04
C GLY A 139 -25.09 -17.56 -14.09
N TYR A 140 -25.53 -18.56 -14.87
CA TYR A 140 -26.37 -18.38 -16.05
C TYR A 140 -27.68 -19.16 -15.93
N PRO A 141 -28.66 -18.62 -15.20
CA PRO A 141 -29.93 -19.30 -14.97
C PRO A 141 -30.86 -19.19 -16.19
N MET A 142 -31.33 -20.33 -16.69
CA MET A 142 -32.13 -20.41 -17.92
C MET A 142 -33.43 -19.60 -17.85
N ASN A 143 -34.07 -19.59 -16.67
CA ASN A 143 -35.33 -18.87 -16.49
C ASN A 143 -35.16 -17.34 -16.63
N VAL A 144 -33.97 -16.80 -16.34
CA VAL A 144 -33.67 -15.39 -16.57
C VAL A 144 -33.45 -15.12 -18.05
N ASP A 145 -32.70 -15.98 -18.74
CA ASP A 145 -32.50 -15.87 -20.20
C ASP A 145 -33.86 -15.86 -20.93
N LEU A 146 -34.76 -16.81 -20.60
CA LEU A 146 -36.11 -16.89 -21.16
C LEU A 146 -36.97 -15.66 -20.80
N ALA A 147 -36.88 -15.17 -19.56
CA ALA A 147 -37.61 -13.97 -19.14
C ALA A 147 -37.12 -12.69 -19.86
N GLN A 148 -35.87 -12.69 -20.33
CA GLN A 148 -35.31 -11.62 -21.16
C GLN A 148 -35.64 -11.77 -22.65
N GLY A 149 -36.34 -12.83 -23.03
CA GLY A 149 -36.72 -13.11 -24.41
C GLY A 149 -35.57 -13.65 -25.26
N LEU A 150 -34.54 -14.23 -24.63
CA LEU A 150 -33.47 -14.93 -25.34
C LEU A 150 -33.97 -16.29 -25.81
N ASP A 151 -33.67 -16.62 -27.07
CA ASP A 151 -33.96 -17.94 -27.64
C ASP A 151 -32.85 -18.94 -27.28
N MET A 152 -33.09 -20.23 -27.48
CA MET A 152 -32.08 -21.27 -27.22
C MET A 152 -30.76 -21.04 -27.98
N ALA A 153 -30.81 -20.45 -29.17
CA ALA A 153 -29.61 -20.12 -29.94
C ALA A 153 -28.76 -19.00 -29.31
N ASP A 154 -29.35 -18.14 -28.47
CA ASP A 154 -28.63 -17.05 -27.79
C ASP A 154 -27.73 -17.56 -26.65
N ILE A 155 -27.84 -18.84 -26.26
CA ILE A 155 -26.96 -19.50 -25.29
C ILE A 155 -25.48 -19.39 -25.69
N PHE A 156 -25.21 -19.35 -27.00
CA PHE A 156 -23.85 -19.21 -27.56
C PHE A 156 -23.30 -17.79 -27.53
N ARG A 157 -24.13 -16.79 -27.20
CA ARG A 157 -23.73 -15.38 -27.14
C ARG A 157 -23.27 -15.03 -25.73
N ALA A 158 -22.25 -14.18 -25.65
CA ALA A 158 -21.81 -13.64 -24.38
C ALA A 158 -22.94 -12.85 -23.72
N GLN A 159 -23.17 -13.14 -22.44
CA GLN A 159 -24.11 -12.43 -21.59
C GLN A 159 -23.44 -12.20 -20.23
N PRO A 160 -23.75 -11.09 -19.54
CA PRO A 160 -23.32 -10.93 -18.16
C PRO A 160 -24.01 -11.99 -17.29
N PRO A 161 -23.29 -12.64 -16.35
CA PRO A 161 -23.91 -13.60 -15.46
C PRO A 161 -24.84 -12.91 -14.46
N VAL A 162 -25.86 -13.65 -14.03
CA VAL A 162 -26.77 -13.23 -12.95
C VAL A 162 -26.05 -13.40 -11.62
N LYS A 163 -26.21 -12.40 -10.75
CA LYS A 163 -25.63 -12.36 -9.40
C LYS A 163 -26.78 -12.33 -8.39
N SER A 164 -27.04 -13.47 -7.76
CA SER A 164 -28.07 -13.60 -6.73
C SER A 164 -27.43 -13.44 -5.36
N ARG A 165 -27.92 -12.52 -4.54
CA ARG A 165 -27.41 -12.28 -3.18
C ARG A 165 -28.20 -13.06 -2.14
N GLY A 166 -27.54 -13.47 -1.08
CA GLY A 166 -28.15 -14.09 0.10
C GLY A 166 -27.14 -14.16 1.24
N PHE A 167 -27.36 -15.10 2.16
CA PHE A 167 -26.50 -15.26 3.34
C PHE A 167 -26.03 -16.70 3.47
N LEU A 168 -24.79 -16.84 3.93
CA LEU A 168 -24.25 -18.11 4.38
C LEU A 168 -25.06 -18.59 5.59
N SER A 169 -25.61 -19.79 5.52
CA SER A 169 -26.42 -20.40 6.57
C SER A 169 -25.63 -21.43 7.40
N GLY A 170 -24.46 -21.84 6.92
CA GLY A 170 -23.51 -22.68 7.64
C GLY A 170 -22.86 -23.75 6.76
N GLU A 171 -21.85 -24.39 7.31
CA GLU A 171 -21.25 -25.59 6.72
C GLU A 171 -22.01 -26.81 7.25
N ARG A 172 -22.65 -27.56 6.36
CA ARG A 172 -23.42 -28.76 6.69
C ARG A 172 -22.85 -29.88 5.83
N PRO A 173 -22.02 -30.78 6.38
CA PRO A 173 -21.60 -31.95 5.63
C PRO A 173 -22.85 -32.72 5.18
N SER A 174 -23.06 -32.87 3.88
CA SER A 174 -24.10 -33.77 3.38
C SER A 174 -23.66 -35.22 3.66
N ARG A 175 -24.57 -36.19 3.49
CA ARG A 175 -24.22 -37.62 3.62
C ARG A 175 -23.21 -38.11 2.57
N GLN A 176 -22.97 -37.36 1.50
CA GLN A 176 -22.17 -37.81 0.35
C GLN A 176 -20.83 -37.08 0.21
N PHE A 177 -20.83 -35.76 0.38
CA PHE A 177 -19.66 -34.87 0.31
C PHE A 177 -19.92 -33.56 1.06
N ASP A 178 -18.87 -32.79 1.32
CA ASP A 178 -18.96 -31.59 2.14
C ASP A 178 -19.58 -30.41 1.39
N THR A 179 -20.67 -29.85 1.92
CA THR A 179 -21.44 -28.77 1.31
C THR A 179 -21.61 -27.56 2.23
N ILE A 180 -21.84 -26.43 1.58
CA ILE A 180 -22.16 -25.15 2.19
C ILE A 180 -23.62 -24.83 1.92
N LEU A 181 -24.33 -24.39 2.95
CA LEU A 181 -25.72 -23.96 2.89
C LEU A 181 -25.80 -22.44 2.77
N HIS A 182 -26.62 -21.94 1.84
CA HIS A 182 -26.87 -20.51 1.69
C HIS A 182 -28.31 -20.20 1.27
N THR A 183 -28.68 -18.93 1.34
CA THR A 183 -30.00 -18.44 0.90
C THR A 183 -29.96 -17.65 -0.42
N ALA A 184 -28.78 -17.50 -1.03
CA ALA A 184 -28.68 -16.86 -2.35
C ALA A 184 -29.43 -17.68 -3.41
N PRO A 185 -30.48 -17.13 -4.07
CA PRO A 185 -31.31 -17.91 -4.99
C PRO A 185 -30.54 -18.46 -6.18
N ILE A 186 -30.67 -19.76 -6.43
CA ILE A 186 -30.15 -20.41 -7.64
C ILE A 186 -31.25 -21.12 -8.42
N ALA A 187 -31.10 -21.16 -9.74
CA ALA A 187 -31.98 -21.89 -10.65
C ALA A 187 -31.15 -22.79 -11.58
N ARG A 188 -31.84 -23.63 -12.36
CA ARG A 188 -31.19 -24.45 -13.40
C ARG A 188 -30.31 -23.58 -14.29
N GLY A 189 -29.05 -23.98 -14.43
CA GLY A 189 -28.02 -23.24 -15.16
C GLY A 189 -26.96 -22.59 -14.26
N ASN A 190 -27.25 -22.33 -12.98
CA ASN A 190 -26.25 -21.85 -12.02
C ASN A 190 -25.28 -22.93 -11.53
N SER A 191 -25.66 -24.21 -11.66
CA SER A 191 -24.83 -25.35 -11.24
C SER A 191 -23.46 -25.30 -11.92
N GLY A 192 -22.41 -25.44 -11.12
CA GLY A 192 -21.01 -25.35 -11.50
C GLY A 192 -20.43 -23.93 -11.40
N GLY A 193 -21.26 -22.91 -11.22
CA GLY A 193 -20.84 -21.54 -10.96
C GLY A 193 -20.33 -21.32 -9.54
N PRO A 194 -19.61 -20.22 -9.27
CA PRO A 194 -19.06 -19.98 -7.95
C PRO A 194 -20.09 -19.38 -6.99
N LEU A 195 -19.99 -19.78 -5.72
CA LEU A 195 -20.52 -19.02 -4.60
C LEU A 195 -19.41 -18.11 -4.10
N LEU A 196 -19.65 -16.80 -4.13
CA LEU A 196 -18.67 -15.77 -3.78
C LEU A 196 -18.98 -15.15 -2.43
N ASP A 197 -17.93 -14.79 -1.69
CA ASP A 197 -18.06 -13.83 -0.61
C ASP A 197 -18.13 -12.38 -1.17
N PRO A 198 -18.36 -11.36 -0.33
CA PRO A 198 -18.50 -9.99 -0.80
C PRO A 198 -17.25 -9.45 -1.50
N CYS A 199 -16.07 -10.01 -1.22
CA CYS A 199 -14.80 -9.66 -1.86
C CYS A 199 -14.53 -10.44 -3.16
N GLY A 200 -15.52 -11.14 -3.70
CA GLY A 200 -15.40 -11.89 -4.95
C GLY A 200 -14.53 -13.14 -4.83
N ARG A 201 -14.23 -13.62 -3.61
CA ARG A 201 -13.49 -14.87 -3.41
C ARG A 201 -14.45 -16.03 -3.44
N VAL A 202 -14.06 -17.11 -4.12
CA VAL A 202 -14.87 -18.33 -4.18
C VAL A 202 -14.83 -19.02 -2.82
N ILE A 203 -16.01 -19.26 -2.26
CA ILE A 203 -16.22 -20.05 -1.04
C ILE A 203 -16.87 -21.40 -1.32
N GLY A 204 -17.41 -21.62 -2.52
CA GLY A 204 -17.97 -22.91 -2.94
C GLY A 204 -18.36 -22.95 -4.42
N VAL A 205 -18.84 -24.11 -4.88
CA VAL A 205 -19.35 -24.32 -6.25
C VAL A 205 -20.85 -24.63 -6.18
N ASN A 206 -21.71 -23.73 -6.67
CA ASN A 206 -23.16 -23.88 -6.65
C ASN A 206 -23.57 -25.19 -7.32
N SER A 207 -24.52 -25.93 -6.74
CA SER A 207 -24.97 -27.22 -7.29
C SER A 207 -26.50 -27.33 -7.29
N PHE A 208 -27.14 -27.68 -6.16
CA PHE A 208 -28.56 -28.05 -6.09
C PHE A 208 -29.33 -27.24 -5.02
N SER A 209 -30.67 -27.25 -5.12
CA SER A 209 -31.59 -26.71 -4.12
C SER A 209 -32.10 -27.83 -3.20
N ALA A 210 -32.47 -27.51 -1.96
CA ALA A 210 -33.41 -28.36 -1.24
C ALA A 210 -34.79 -28.22 -1.92
N ASP A 211 -35.38 -29.32 -2.37
CA ASP A 211 -36.79 -29.32 -2.76
C ASP A 211 -37.64 -29.18 -1.49
N SER A 212 -38.29 -28.03 -1.32
CA SER A 212 -39.35 -27.88 -0.32
C SER A 212 -40.70 -27.89 -1.03
N ASP A 213 -41.36 -29.05 -1.06
CA ASP A 213 -42.74 -29.23 -1.56
C ASP A 213 -43.80 -28.38 -0.79
N SER A 214 -43.40 -27.65 0.26
CA SER A 214 -44.30 -27.03 1.25
C SER A 214 -44.28 -25.49 1.34
N GLY A 215 -43.57 -24.76 0.47
CA GLY A 215 -43.49 -23.29 0.55
C GLY A 215 -42.70 -22.77 1.76
N GLU A 216 -41.78 -23.59 2.27
CA GLU A 216 -40.84 -23.25 3.34
C GLU A 216 -39.64 -22.44 2.80
N ALA A 217 -38.78 -21.95 3.72
CA ALA A 217 -37.60 -21.17 3.35
C ALA A 217 -36.65 -21.99 2.44
N GLU A 218 -36.41 -21.48 1.23
CA GLU A 218 -35.52 -22.13 0.26
C GLU A 218 -34.06 -22.01 0.70
N PHE A 219 -33.42 -23.17 0.85
CA PHE A 219 -31.98 -23.26 1.05
C PHE A 219 -31.32 -23.91 -0.17
N TYR A 220 -30.13 -23.43 -0.46
CA TYR A 220 -29.34 -23.82 -1.61
C TYR A 220 -27.98 -24.32 -1.18
N PHE A 221 -27.39 -25.20 -1.99
CA PHE A 221 -26.15 -25.90 -1.66
C PHE A 221 -25.05 -25.61 -2.67
N ALA A 222 -23.85 -25.41 -2.12
CA ALA A 222 -22.61 -25.35 -2.88
C ALA A 222 -21.63 -26.43 -2.39
N VAL A 223 -20.89 -27.05 -3.31
CA VAL A 223 -19.75 -27.93 -2.99
C VAL A 223 -18.69 -27.09 -2.28
N SER A 224 -18.24 -27.52 -1.10
CA SER A 224 -17.31 -26.73 -0.27
C SER A 224 -15.89 -26.69 -0.84
N LEU A 225 -15.08 -25.71 -0.40
CA LEU A 225 -13.65 -25.66 -0.71
C LEU A 225 -12.88 -26.88 -0.17
N ARG A 226 -13.40 -27.59 0.84
CA ARG A 226 -12.77 -28.82 1.37
C ARG A 226 -12.79 -29.96 0.36
N GLU A 227 -13.74 -29.95 -0.57
CA GLU A 227 -13.78 -30.89 -1.70
C GLU A 227 -13.03 -30.34 -2.93
N LEU A 228 -13.17 -29.04 -3.20
CA LEU A 228 -12.57 -28.40 -4.37
C LEU A 228 -11.03 -28.35 -4.29
N MET A 229 -10.46 -27.97 -3.14
CA MET A 229 -9.01 -27.78 -3.00
C MET A 229 -8.21 -29.08 -3.23
N PRO A 230 -8.58 -30.23 -2.62
CA PRO A 230 -7.92 -31.50 -2.93
C PRO A 230 -8.11 -31.93 -4.39
N PHE A 231 -9.29 -31.69 -4.98
CA PHE A 231 -9.56 -32.01 -6.38
C PHE A 231 -8.64 -31.21 -7.33
N LEU A 232 -8.46 -29.92 -7.10
CA LEU A 232 -7.55 -29.08 -7.88
C LEU A 232 -6.09 -29.53 -7.76
N ARG A 233 -5.62 -29.73 -6.52
CA ARG A 233 -4.24 -30.17 -6.26
C ARG A 233 -3.92 -31.53 -6.88
N LYS A 234 -4.85 -32.49 -6.78
CA LYS A 234 -4.71 -33.83 -7.38
C LYS A 234 -4.52 -33.75 -8.91
N ASN A 235 -5.09 -32.74 -9.55
CA ASN A 235 -5.02 -32.53 -11.00
C ASN A 235 -3.98 -31.49 -11.41
N GLY A 236 -3.01 -31.16 -10.54
CA GLY A 236 -1.90 -30.28 -10.86
C GLY A 236 -2.27 -28.81 -11.03
N VAL A 237 -3.41 -28.38 -10.47
CA VAL A 237 -3.81 -26.97 -10.44
C VAL A 237 -3.46 -26.37 -9.09
N GLU A 238 -2.65 -25.32 -9.11
CA GLU A 238 -2.37 -24.47 -7.95
C GLU A 238 -3.27 -23.22 -8.02
N PRO A 239 -4.44 -23.24 -7.36
CA PRO A 239 -5.33 -22.09 -7.40
C PRO A 239 -4.74 -20.91 -6.63
N VAL A 240 -5.07 -19.70 -7.07
CA VAL A 240 -4.82 -18.50 -6.28
C VAL A 240 -5.69 -18.58 -5.02
N THR A 241 -5.08 -18.49 -3.85
CA THR A 241 -5.79 -18.47 -2.57
C THR A 241 -5.60 -17.13 -1.88
N ASN A 242 -6.68 -16.57 -1.32
CA ASN A 242 -6.64 -15.30 -0.62
C ASN A 242 -7.14 -15.45 0.83
N THR A 243 -6.22 -15.29 1.77
CA THR A 243 -6.45 -15.37 3.22
C THR A 243 -6.59 -14.01 3.89
N LEU A 244 -6.43 -12.90 3.15
CA LEU A 244 -6.45 -11.57 3.72
C LEU A 244 -7.87 -11.13 4.12
N PRO A 245 -8.02 -10.20 5.08
CA PRO A 245 -9.32 -9.62 5.40
C PRO A 245 -9.96 -8.93 4.19
N CYS A 246 -11.29 -9.01 4.10
CA CYS A 246 -12.06 -8.39 3.04
C CYS A 246 -12.28 -6.90 3.36
N ARG A 247 -11.53 -5.99 2.72
CA ARG A 247 -11.46 -4.56 3.07
C ARG A 247 -11.66 -3.65 1.86
N SER A 248 -12.23 -2.47 2.08
CA SER A 248 -12.56 -1.52 1.01
C SER A 248 -11.36 -0.64 0.65
N ILE A 249 -11.28 -0.13 -0.59
CA ILE A 249 -10.20 0.81 -0.96
C ILE A 249 -10.37 2.13 -0.20
N ASP A 250 -11.63 2.54 0.03
CA ASP A 250 -11.94 3.75 0.78
C ASP A 250 -11.52 3.62 2.26
N GLU A 251 -11.69 2.45 2.87
CA GLU A 251 -11.19 2.14 4.22
C GLU A 251 -9.65 2.20 4.26
N LEU A 252 -8.95 1.56 3.32
CA LEU A 252 -7.49 1.63 3.24
C LEU A 252 -6.99 3.07 3.05
N ASN A 253 -7.65 3.85 2.20
CA ASN A 253 -7.31 5.26 1.98
C ASN A 253 -7.57 6.10 3.24
N ALA A 254 -8.64 5.83 3.97
CA ALA A 254 -8.95 6.52 5.22
C ALA A 254 -7.88 6.24 6.29
N GLU A 255 -7.48 4.98 6.45
CA GLU A 255 -6.41 4.61 7.38
C GLU A 255 -5.06 5.19 7.00
N GLU A 256 -4.71 5.19 5.70
CA GLU A 256 -3.46 5.78 5.24
C GLU A 256 -3.42 7.29 5.51
N ARG A 257 -4.52 8.02 5.26
CA ARG A 257 -4.62 9.44 5.63
C ARG A 257 -4.43 9.66 7.13
N GLN A 258 -5.06 8.84 7.96
CA GLN A 258 -4.90 8.92 9.42
C GLN A 258 -3.45 8.67 9.86
N ARG A 259 -2.75 7.71 9.24
CA ARG A 259 -1.32 7.45 9.51
C ARG A 259 -0.47 8.67 9.16
N LEU A 260 -0.65 9.23 7.97
CA LEU A 260 0.09 10.42 7.52
C LEU A 260 -0.18 11.63 8.42
N GLU A 261 -1.44 11.86 8.82
CA GLU A 261 -1.79 12.93 9.76
C GLU A 261 -1.12 12.74 11.12
N ALA A 262 -1.10 11.51 11.64
CA ALA A 262 -0.43 11.17 12.90
C ALA A 262 1.10 11.33 12.82
N GLU A 263 1.72 10.93 11.72
CA GLU A 263 3.15 11.14 11.49
C GLU A 263 3.50 12.63 11.42
N GLN A 264 2.69 13.42 10.71
CA GLN A 264 2.85 14.87 10.64
C GLN A 264 2.65 15.55 11.99
N SER A 265 1.67 15.12 12.79
CA SER A 265 1.45 15.67 14.13
C SER A 265 2.64 15.35 15.05
N GLN A 266 3.11 14.11 15.05
CA GLN A 266 4.29 13.70 15.82
C GLN A 266 5.56 14.42 15.38
N ALA A 267 5.75 14.66 14.08
CA ALA A 267 6.88 15.44 13.59
C ALA A 267 6.82 16.91 14.06
N ARG A 268 5.63 17.53 14.05
CA ARG A 268 5.41 18.88 14.56
C ARG A 268 5.65 18.98 16.07
N GLU A 269 5.17 18.01 16.83
CA GLU A 269 5.42 17.92 18.28
C GLU A 269 6.91 17.82 18.57
N LYS A 270 7.64 16.91 17.89
CA LYS A 270 9.11 16.81 18.05
C LYS A 270 9.85 18.11 17.70
N LEU A 271 9.40 18.84 16.69
CA LEU A 271 9.97 20.14 16.35
C LEU A 271 9.66 21.22 17.39
N ALA A 272 8.45 21.21 17.95
CA ALA A 272 8.06 22.10 19.04
C ALA A 272 8.87 21.83 20.31
N ASP A 273 9.01 20.57 20.71
CA ASP A 273 9.81 20.15 21.88
C ASP A 273 11.28 20.52 21.72
N ARG A 274 11.84 20.31 20.52
CA ARG A 274 13.20 20.75 20.19
C ARG A 274 13.31 22.27 20.29
N ALA A 275 12.34 23.02 19.75
CA ALA A 275 12.36 24.48 19.80
C ALA A 275 12.25 25.01 21.25
N GLU A 276 11.47 24.36 22.11
CA GLU A 276 11.37 24.69 23.54
C GLU A 276 12.67 24.40 24.28
N THR A 277 13.24 23.20 24.09
CA THR A 277 14.53 22.81 24.67
C THR A 277 15.63 23.81 24.25
N MET A 278 15.66 24.23 22.98
CA MET A 278 16.64 25.20 22.50
C MET A 278 16.44 26.60 23.08
N ARG A 279 15.20 27.01 23.39
CA ARG A 279 14.93 28.27 24.11
C ARG A 279 15.47 28.21 25.53
N GLU A 280 15.22 27.13 26.26
CA GLU A 280 15.73 26.95 27.62
C GLU A 280 17.27 26.96 27.67
N VAL A 281 17.92 26.27 26.72
CA VAL A 281 19.38 26.31 26.55
C VAL A 281 19.87 27.72 26.31
N ARG A 282 19.20 28.49 25.44
CA ARG A 282 19.59 29.86 25.13
C ARG A 282 19.42 30.79 26.33
N GLU A 283 18.33 30.66 27.08
CA GLU A 283 18.06 31.46 28.28
C GLU A 283 19.07 31.18 29.40
N THR A 284 19.31 29.90 29.69
CA THR A 284 20.32 29.48 30.68
C THR A 284 21.71 29.94 30.28
N ALA A 285 22.11 29.74 29.01
CA ALA A 285 23.40 30.22 28.50
C ALA A 285 23.54 31.74 28.62
N ARG A 286 22.46 32.51 28.39
CA ARG A 286 22.48 33.97 28.52
C ARG A 286 22.70 34.41 29.96
N LEU A 287 22.00 33.80 30.92
CA LEU A 287 22.17 34.11 32.34
C LEU A 287 23.58 33.78 32.82
N THR A 288 24.09 32.59 32.47
CA THR A 288 25.47 32.19 32.81
C THR A 288 26.50 33.13 32.20
N ALA A 289 26.38 33.46 30.91
CA ALA A 289 27.29 34.38 30.24
C ALA A 289 27.23 35.80 30.83
N GLN A 290 26.05 36.28 31.23
CA GLN A 290 25.90 37.58 31.91
C GLN A 290 26.66 37.59 33.24
N MET A 291 26.50 36.56 34.07
CA MET A 291 27.19 36.47 35.38
C MET A 291 28.70 36.44 35.20
N GLU A 292 29.22 35.58 34.32
CA GLU A 292 30.66 35.44 34.08
C GLU A 292 31.30 36.72 33.51
N VAL A 293 30.63 37.38 32.56
CA VAL A 293 31.14 38.62 31.94
C VAL A 293 31.10 39.78 32.94
N LEU A 294 30.05 39.89 33.74
CA LEU A 294 29.95 40.91 34.78
C LEU A 294 31.03 40.72 35.85
N GLU A 295 31.21 39.49 36.34
CA GLU A 295 32.26 39.17 37.32
C GLU A 295 33.67 39.47 36.76
N ALA A 296 33.97 39.03 35.53
CA ALA A 296 35.25 39.29 34.89
C ALA A 296 35.49 40.80 34.66
N ARG A 297 34.43 41.56 34.37
CA ARG A 297 34.49 43.01 34.20
C ARG A 297 34.71 43.72 35.53
N GLU A 298 33.98 43.35 36.57
CA GLU A 298 34.14 43.87 37.94
C GLU A 298 35.54 43.60 38.49
N ASN A 299 36.04 42.38 38.34
CA ASN A 299 37.40 42.00 38.74
C ASN A 299 38.46 42.84 38.03
N ARG A 300 38.34 43.06 36.71
CA ARG A 300 39.28 43.92 35.96
C ARG A 300 39.17 45.40 36.37
N MET A 301 37.96 45.91 36.65
CA MET A 301 37.77 47.27 37.14
C MET A 301 38.37 47.46 38.55
N ALA A 302 38.17 46.50 39.45
CA ALA A 302 38.74 46.51 40.79
C ALA A 302 40.28 46.48 40.74
N LEU A 303 40.86 45.58 39.94
CA LEU A 303 42.31 45.52 39.75
C LEU A 303 42.87 46.81 39.11
N ALA A 304 42.16 47.38 38.13
CA ALA A 304 42.54 48.66 37.52
C ALA A 304 42.51 49.80 38.55
N LEU A 305 41.49 49.84 39.41
CA LEU A 305 41.39 50.82 40.49
C LEU A 305 42.51 50.66 41.52
N ILE A 306 42.82 49.43 41.94
CA ILE A 306 43.93 49.14 42.86
C ILE A 306 45.27 49.58 42.24
N ALA A 307 45.51 49.24 40.98
CA ALA A 307 46.73 49.64 40.27
C ALA A 307 46.82 51.17 40.11
N LEU A 308 45.71 51.84 39.86
CA LEU A 308 45.64 53.31 39.78
C LEU A 308 45.93 53.97 41.13
N LEU A 309 45.32 53.48 42.22
CA LEU A 309 45.58 53.97 43.57
C LEU A 309 47.05 53.75 43.98
N ALA A 310 47.62 52.59 43.64
CA ALA A 310 49.04 52.30 43.84
C ALA A 310 49.93 53.25 43.04
N ALA A 311 49.60 53.52 41.77
CA ALA A 311 50.33 54.48 40.94
C ALA A 311 50.34 55.89 41.54
N VAL A 312 49.18 56.36 42.03
CA VAL A 312 49.05 57.67 42.69
C VAL A 312 49.85 57.70 44.00
N GLY A 313 49.73 56.68 44.85
CA GLY A 313 50.43 56.61 46.13
C GLY A 313 51.96 56.54 45.99
N ILE A 314 52.46 55.69 45.08
CA ILE A 314 53.89 55.57 44.79
C ILE A 314 54.40 56.85 44.10
N GLY A 315 53.61 57.43 43.19
CA GLY A 315 53.95 58.69 42.54
C GLY A 315 54.08 59.85 43.52
N TYR A 316 53.20 59.93 44.52
CA TYR A 316 53.31 60.90 45.62
C TYR A 316 54.59 60.70 46.43
N ALA A 317 54.92 59.45 46.81
CA ALA A 317 56.17 59.15 47.52
C ALA A 317 57.41 59.55 46.68
N ALA A 318 57.40 59.27 45.38
CA ALA A 318 58.47 59.69 44.46
C ALA A 318 58.62 61.21 44.39
N ALA A 319 57.51 61.97 44.44
CA ALA A 319 57.53 63.43 44.46
C ALA A 319 58.12 63.99 45.76
N VAL A 320 57.76 63.41 46.92
CA VAL A 320 58.29 63.81 48.23
C VAL A 320 59.79 63.50 48.35
N TRP A 321 60.25 62.32 47.90
CA TRP A 321 61.67 61.94 47.97
C TRP A 321 62.57 62.63 46.95
N ARG A 322 62.01 63.33 45.96
CA ARG A 322 62.79 64.04 44.94
C ARG A 322 63.61 65.21 45.50
N GLY A 323 63.21 65.77 46.65
CA GLY A 323 63.91 66.86 47.33
C GLY A 323 65.06 66.45 48.26
N ASP A 324 65.25 65.14 48.52
CA ASP A 324 66.30 64.61 49.39
C ASP A 324 67.42 63.99 48.53
N GLU A 325 68.60 64.61 48.55
CA GLU A 325 69.74 64.26 47.68
C GLU A 325 70.27 62.84 47.96
N ALA A 326 70.12 62.34 49.19
CA ALA A 326 70.48 60.98 49.58
C ALA A 326 69.50 59.90 49.05
N ARG A 327 68.28 60.27 48.64
CA ARG A 327 67.23 59.34 48.19
C ARG A 327 66.90 59.43 46.70
N ARG A 328 67.67 60.22 45.94
CA ARG A 328 67.42 60.50 44.51
C ARG A 328 67.28 59.24 43.62
N ASN A 329 68.08 58.20 43.86
CA ASN A 329 67.97 56.92 43.15
C ASN A 329 66.66 56.19 43.46
N HIS A 330 66.21 56.21 44.72
CA HIS A 330 64.94 55.61 45.14
C HIS A 330 63.74 56.37 44.54
N ALA A 331 63.81 57.69 44.44
CA ALA A 331 62.77 58.51 43.79
C ALA A 331 62.62 58.20 42.28
N MET A 332 63.72 57.92 41.57
CA MET A 332 63.68 57.50 40.16
C MET A 332 63.06 56.12 39.99
N ILE A 333 63.43 55.15 40.83
CA ILE A 333 62.83 53.81 40.83
C ILE A 333 61.33 53.90 41.13
N ALA A 334 60.93 54.69 42.14
CA ALA A 334 59.53 54.90 42.51
C ALA A 334 58.71 55.59 41.39
N ALA A 335 59.30 56.57 40.68
CA ALA A 335 58.65 57.17 39.52
C ALA A 335 58.45 56.17 38.37
N GLY A 336 59.44 55.31 38.12
CA GLY A 336 59.34 54.23 37.15
C GLY A 336 58.26 53.19 37.50
N THR A 337 58.17 52.78 38.77
CA THR A 337 57.14 51.84 39.24
C THR A 337 55.74 52.45 39.22
N ALA A 338 55.60 53.75 39.55
CA ALA A 338 54.33 54.47 39.43
C ALA A 338 53.84 54.55 37.97
N ALA A 339 54.74 54.83 37.02
CA ALA A 339 54.42 54.84 35.59
C ALA A 339 54.01 53.43 35.09
N ALA A 340 54.73 52.39 35.51
CA ALA A 340 54.37 51.00 35.19
C ALA A 340 53.00 50.62 35.75
N ALA A 341 52.70 50.98 37.00
CA ALA A 341 51.40 50.72 37.62
C ALA A 341 50.26 51.46 36.90
N LEU A 342 50.49 52.69 36.41
CA LEU A 342 49.52 53.44 35.61
C LEU A 342 49.25 52.77 34.25
N VAL A 343 50.29 52.27 33.57
CA VAL A 343 50.14 51.51 32.33
C VAL A 343 49.35 50.22 32.56
N ILE A 344 49.64 49.50 33.66
CA ILE A 344 48.88 48.29 34.05
C ILE A 344 47.41 48.63 34.29
N ALA A 345 47.11 49.73 34.99
CA ALA A 345 45.74 50.19 35.21
C ALA A 345 44.99 50.47 33.90
N LEU A 346 45.64 51.15 32.95
CA LEU A 346 45.07 51.43 31.62
C LEU A 346 44.85 50.14 30.81
N LEU A 347 45.82 49.23 30.80
CA LEU A 347 45.69 47.94 30.12
C LEU A 347 44.51 47.13 30.69
N LEU A 348 44.38 47.03 32.01
CA LEU A 348 43.25 46.35 32.66
C LEU A 348 41.90 46.99 32.33
N TRP A 349 41.85 48.33 32.25
CA TRP A 349 40.63 49.07 31.90
C TRP A 349 40.21 48.88 30.45
N PHE A 350 41.15 48.93 29.50
CA PHE A 350 40.84 48.81 28.07
C PHE A 350 40.66 47.36 27.61
N THR A 351 41.32 46.40 28.26
CA THR A 351 41.15 44.98 27.95
C THR A 351 39.96 44.33 28.64
N ARG A 352 39.17 45.06 29.44
CA ARG A 352 37.96 44.52 30.10
C ARG A 352 36.97 43.93 29.09
N PRO A 353 36.29 42.81 29.41
CA PRO A 353 35.39 42.17 28.47
C PRO A 353 34.23 43.12 28.13
N GLY A 354 33.88 43.15 26.84
CA GLY A 354 32.75 43.92 26.34
C GLY A 354 31.44 43.17 26.52
N LEU A 355 30.31 43.90 26.54
CA LEU A 355 28.99 43.27 26.63
C LEU A 355 28.64 42.41 25.39
N ALA A 356 29.32 42.64 24.26
CA ALA A 356 29.18 41.81 23.05
C ALA A 356 29.64 40.36 23.27
N GLU A 357 30.59 40.12 24.18
CA GLU A 357 31.11 38.78 24.48
C GLU A 357 30.03 37.87 25.10
N ILE A 358 28.96 38.44 25.66
CA ILE A 358 27.80 37.68 26.16
C ILE A 358 27.10 36.97 25.01
N GLU A 359 26.84 37.67 23.90
CA GLU A 359 26.14 37.08 22.75
C GLU A 359 27.02 36.04 22.04
N ASP A 360 28.35 36.24 21.98
CA ASP A 360 29.29 35.24 21.45
C ASP A 360 29.30 33.95 22.28
N ARG A 361 29.29 34.07 23.61
CA ARG A 361 29.21 32.91 24.53
C ARG A 361 27.86 32.20 24.42
N VAL A 362 26.76 32.95 24.28
CA VAL A 362 25.42 32.39 24.04
C VAL A 362 25.39 31.63 22.71
N ALA A 363 25.90 32.22 21.63
CA ALA A 363 25.97 31.59 20.33
C ALA A 363 26.80 30.31 20.35
N ALA A 364 27.94 30.30 21.03
CA ALA A 364 28.78 29.12 21.21
C ALA A 364 28.07 28.02 22.03
N ALA A 365 27.35 28.38 23.10
CA ALA A 365 26.60 27.44 23.92
C ALA A 365 25.42 26.81 23.17
N VAL A 366 24.67 27.61 22.41
CA VAL A 366 23.57 27.15 21.54
C VAL A 366 24.12 26.23 20.45
N SER A 367 25.18 26.62 19.75
CA SER A 367 25.81 25.78 18.73
C SER A 367 26.31 24.45 19.29
N LYS A 368 26.87 24.44 20.51
CA LYS A 368 27.29 23.21 21.18
C LYS A 368 26.11 22.30 21.52
N ALA A 369 24.97 22.86 21.92
CA ALA A 369 23.76 22.09 22.20
C ALA A 369 23.10 21.53 20.92
N GLU A 370 23.24 22.23 19.79
CA GLU A 370 22.79 21.75 18.48
C GLU A 370 23.71 20.67 17.88
N GLY A 371 24.84 20.36 18.53
CA GLY A 371 25.80 19.33 18.06
C GLY A 371 26.96 19.87 17.23
N GLY A 372 27.24 21.17 17.26
CA GLY A 372 28.27 21.84 16.47
C GLY A 372 27.78 22.26 15.07
N PRO A 373 28.61 22.95 14.26
CA PRO A 373 28.24 23.26 12.89
C PRO A 373 27.97 21.95 12.16
N ALA A 374 26.74 21.77 11.69
CA ALA A 374 26.31 20.60 10.96
C ALA A 374 27.26 20.39 9.76
N THR A 375 28.21 19.47 9.87
CA THR A 375 28.71 18.75 8.70
C THR A 375 27.46 18.15 8.08
N GLY A 376 27.09 18.68 6.92
CA GLY A 376 25.75 18.65 6.37
C GLY A 376 25.04 17.35 6.65
N ALA A 377 23.79 17.46 7.09
CA ALA A 377 22.83 16.38 6.92
C ALA A 377 23.01 15.88 5.50
N GLN A 378 23.63 14.70 5.36
CA GLN A 378 23.72 14.01 4.09
C GLN A 378 22.27 13.94 3.62
N VAL A 379 22.01 14.70 2.55
CA VAL A 379 20.72 14.72 1.88
C VAL A 379 20.39 13.25 1.64
N ALA A 380 19.22 12.81 2.09
CA ALA A 380 18.73 11.44 2.00
C ALA A 380 18.58 10.91 0.56
N GLY A 381 19.16 11.58 -0.44
CA GLY A 381 19.14 11.20 -1.86
C GLY A 381 20.10 10.07 -2.21
N ASP A 382 21.26 9.95 -1.56
CA ASP A 382 22.25 8.89 -1.90
C ASP A 382 21.89 7.52 -1.29
N ALA A 383 20.97 7.48 -0.32
CA ALA A 383 20.56 6.25 0.34
C ALA A 383 19.40 5.53 -0.39
N ALA A 384 18.84 6.07 -1.48
CA ALA A 384 17.66 5.51 -2.12
C ALA A 384 17.97 4.48 -3.22
N GLU A 385 19.18 4.48 -3.77
CA GLU A 385 19.59 3.57 -4.84
C GLU A 385 20.05 2.20 -4.31
N GLY A 386 19.85 1.17 -5.13
CA GLY A 386 20.43 -0.16 -4.92
C GLY A 386 19.45 -1.31 -5.00
N ALA A 387 19.98 -2.51 -4.79
CA ALA A 387 19.20 -3.75 -4.84
C ALA A 387 18.33 -3.88 -3.60
N LEU A 388 17.01 -3.85 -3.78
CA LEU A 388 16.00 -4.01 -2.73
C LEU A 388 15.25 -5.33 -2.90
N ILE A 389 14.69 -5.81 -1.79
CA ILE A 389 13.62 -6.80 -1.77
C ILE A 389 12.40 -6.11 -1.18
N CYS A 390 11.33 -6.06 -1.97
CA CYS A 390 10.06 -5.48 -1.60
C CYS A 390 9.12 -6.59 -1.12
N THR A 391 8.76 -6.53 0.16
CA THR A 391 7.87 -7.51 0.80
C THR A 391 6.50 -6.88 1.05
N LEU A 392 5.44 -7.64 0.77
CA LEU A 392 4.06 -7.16 0.91
C LEU A 392 3.79 -6.77 2.36
N VAL A 393 3.06 -5.67 2.55
CA VAL A 393 2.55 -5.20 3.84
C VAL A 393 1.04 -5.50 3.86
N PRO A 394 0.59 -6.62 4.46
CA PRO A 394 -0.81 -7.05 4.38
C PRO A 394 -1.80 -6.00 4.88
N ASP A 395 -1.48 -5.31 5.98
CA ASP A 395 -2.38 -4.33 6.61
C ASP A 395 -2.58 -3.06 5.76
N ARG A 396 -1.70 -2.79 4.80
CA ARG A 396 -1.80 -1.68 3.85
C ARG A 396 -2.23 -2.14 2.46
N SER A 397 -2.49 -3.43 2.29
CA SER A 397 -2.79 -4.04 1.01
C SER A 397 -4.22 -4.58 0.97
N ARG A 398 -4.82 -4.48 -0.21
CA ARG A 398 -6.01 -5.23 -0.61
C ARG A 398 -5.61 -6.12 -1.77
N VAL A 399 -5.63 -7.42 -1.53
CA VAL A 399 -5.41 -8.43 -2.57
C VAL A 399 -6.77 -9.04 -2.89
N THR A 400 -7.07 -9.22 -4.18
CA THR A 400 -8.24 -9.96 -4.67
C THR A 400 -7.76 -11.27 -5.28
N ALA A 401 -6.94 -11.20 -6.34
CA ALA A 401 -6.47 -12.35 -7.10
C ALA A 401 -4.98 -12.29 -7.52
N ALA A 402 -4.23 -11.24 -7.17
CA ALA A 402 -2.80 -11.17 -7.44
C ALA A 402 -2.00 -12.14 -6.57
N LYS A 403 -0.84 -12.52 -7.11
CA LYS A 403 0.20 -13.20 -6.32
C LYS A 403 0.87 -12.20 -5.38
N THR A 404 1.25 -12.66 -4.20
CA THR A 404 1.79 -11.84 -3.11
C THR A 404 3.27 -12.14 -2.83
N ASP A 405 3.99 -12.65 -3.83
CA ASP A 405 5.41 -12.99 -3.71
C ASP A 405 6.28 -11.73 -3.52
N ASP A 406 7.46 -11.91 -2.92
CA ASP A 406 8.45 -10.84 -2.78
C ASP A 406 8.94 -10.37 -4.16
N VAL A 407 9.11 -9.05 -4.31
CA VAL A 407 9.54 -8.43 -5.56
C VAL A 407 11.00 -7.99 -5.45
N ALA A 408 11.87 -8.53 -6.30
CA ALA A 408 13.23 -8.05 -6.46
C ALA A 408 13.23 -6.70 -7.20
N PHE A 409 13.78 -5.66 -6.56
CA PHE A 409 13.63 -4.28 -7.03
C PHE A 409 14.96 -3.53 -6.91
N ASN A 410 15.73 -3.46 -7.98
CA ASN A 410 16.95 -2.66 -8.04
C ASN A 410 16.64 -1.27 -8.59
N TRP A 411 16.75 -0.24 -7.74
CA TRP A 411 16.39 1.14 -8.07
C TRP A 411 17.61 2.00 -8.36
N SER A 412 17.50 2.89 -9.35
CA SER A 412 18.41 4.01 -9.57
C SER A 412 17.66 5.34 -9.66
N ALA A 413 18.32 6.44 -9.32
CA ALA A 413 17.73 7.77 -9.19
C ALA A 413 17.24 8.37 -10.52
N ASP A 414 17.71 7.85 -11.65
CA ASP A 414 17.16 8.17 -12.98
C ASP A 414 15.82 7.46 -13.27
N GLY A 415 15.30 6.69 -12.31
CA GLY A 415 14.04 5.98 -12.39
C GLY A 415 14.13 4.61 -13.04
N CYS A 416 15.32 4.08 -13.27
CA CYS A 416 15.46 2.75 -13.82
C CYS A 416 15.30 1.67 -12.74
N VAL A 417 14.48 0.67 -13.05
CA VAL A 417 14.28 -0.53 -12.24
C VAL A 417 14.89 -1.74 -12.93
N ASN A 418 15.71 -2.50 -12.20
CA ASN A 418 16.34 -3.75 -12.65
C ASN A 418 17.09 -3.63 -13.99
N ALA A 419 17.66 -2.44 -14.26
CA ALA A 419 18.36 -2.07 -15.49
C ALA A 419 17.54 -2.27 -16.78
N ARG A 420 16.22 -2.38 -16.68
CA ARG A 420 15.35 -2.79 -17.81
C ARG A 420 14.06 -1.99 -17.91
N THR A 421 13.52 -1.53 -16.79
CA THR A 421 12.20 -0.90 -16.77
C THR A 421 12.35 0.54 -16.30
N GLN A 422 12.21 1.49 -17.22
CA GLN A 422 12.14 2.91 -16.87
C GLN A 422 10.81 3.19 -16.17
N TYR A 423 10.85 3.88 -15.03
CA TYR A 423 9.70 4.52 -14.39
C TYR A 423 9.62 5.98 -14.83
N GLY A 424 8.41 6.46 -15.06
CA GLY A 424 8.15 7.85 -15.43
C GLY A 424 7.96 8.73 -14.20
N LEU A 425 8.46 9.95 -14.23
CA LEU A 425 8.28 10.92 -13.17
C LEU A 425 7.06 11.80 -13.48
N GLY A 426 6.00 11.65 -12.70
CA GLY A 426 4.78 12.43 -12.85
C GLY A 426 4.96 13.89 -12.42
N LYS A 427 4.02 14.77 -12.82
CA LYS A 427 4.04 16.20 -12.43
C LYS A 427 3.98 16.43 -10.92
N GLY A 428 3.42 15.47 -10.18
CA GLY A 428 3.36 15.48 -8.72
C GLY A 428 4.62 14.95 -8.02
N GLY A 429 5.67 14.59 -8.77
CA GLY A 429 6.91 14.03 -8.21
C GLY A 429 6.86 12.52 -7.95
N GLU A 430 5.74 11.84 -8.24
CA GLU A 430 5.63 10.40 -8.07
C GLU A 430 6.28 9.62 -9.22
N TRP A 431 7.06 8.60 -8.88
CA TRP A 431 7.61 7.66 -9.86
C TRP A 431 6.60 6.57 -10.17
N GLN A 432 6.17 6.48 -11.43
CA GLN A 432 5.09 5.61 -11.83
C GLN A 432 5.42 4.81 -13.09
N ARG A 433 4.85 3.61 -13.19
CA ARG A 433 4.94 2.79 -14.40
C ARG A 433 3.66 2.02 -14.66
N VAL A 434 3.11 2.20 -15.87
CA VAL A 434 1.90 1.48 -16.31
C VAL A 434 2.25 0.19 -17.07
N PHE A 435 1.62 -0.90 -16.64
CA PHE A 435 1.66 -2.21 -17.28
C PHE A 435 0.25 -2.60 -17.74
N ALA A 436 0.13 -2.98 -19.00
CA ALA A 436 -1.10 -3.51 -19.59
C ALA A 436 -0.70 -4.69 -20.48
N ALA A 437 -0.23 -5.77 -19.85
CA ALA A 437 0.30 -6.92 -20.56
C ALA A 437 -0.81 -7.69 -21.27
N GLN A 438 -0.46 -8.45 -22.31
CA GLN A 438 -1.43 -9.25 -23.07
C GLN A 438 -1.86 -10.52 -22.30
N ASP A 439 -1.05 -10.93 -21.33
CA ASP A 439 -1.24 -12.09 -20.45
C ASP A 439 -1.82 -11.74 -19.08
N ASP A 440 -2.01 -10.45 -18.77
CA ASP A 440 -2.69 -10.01 -17.56
C ASP A 440 -4.07 -9.42 -17.90
N ALA A 441 -5.09 -9.82 -17.15
CA ALA A 441 -6.45 -9.30 -17.30
C ALA A 441 -6.65 -7.94 -16.58
N ALA A 442 -5.60 -7.41 -15.97
CA ALA A 442 -5.58 -6.11 -15.33
C ALA A 442 -4.67 -5.11 -16.05
N VAL A 443 -4.98 -3.82 -15.90
CA VAL A 443 -3.97 -2.76 -16.04
C VAL A 443 -3.38 -2.51 -14.65
N ALA A 444 -2.06 -2.51 -14.53
CA ALA A 444 -1.37 -2.25 -13.27
C ALA A 444 -0.60 -0.94 -13.34
N VAL A 445 -0.72 -0.11 -12.30
CA VAL A 445 0.06 1.11 -12.11
C VAL A 445 0.96 0.91 -10.90
N ASN A 446 2.25 0.75 -11.14
CA ASN A 446 3.23 0.72 -10.07
C ASN A 446 3.64 2.15 -9.73
N THR A 447 3.61 2.51 -8.46
CA THR A 447 4.10 3.78 -7.89
C THR A 447 5.24 3.45 -6.92
N TYR A 448 6.38 4.10 -7.05
CA TYR A 448 7.49 3.95 -6.10
C TYR A 448 7.82 5.29 -5.45
N ASP A 449 7.96 5.28 -4.13
CA ASP A 449 8.44 6.42 -3.36
C ASP A 449 9.86 6.09 -2.84
N PRO A 450 10.91 6.78 -3.34
CA PRO A 450 12.30 6.54 -2.93
C PRO A 450 12.58 6.99 -1.50
N ASP A 451 11.87 7.98 -0.97
CA ASP A 451 12.11 8.52 0.37
C ASP A 451 11.61 7.54 1.44
N THR A 452 10.43 6.96 1.21
CA THR A 452 9.85 5.95 2.12
C THR A 452 10.19 4.51 1.73
N ARG A 453 10.82 4.30 0.57
CA ARG A 453 11.05 2.98 -0.06
C ARG A 453 9.77 2.14 -0.14
N THR A 454 8.66 2.78 -0.48
CA THR A 454 7.35 2.11 -0.61
C THR A 454 7.06 1.86 -2.09
N LEU A 455 6.78 0.61 -2.45
CA LEU A 455 6.26 0.25 -3.77
C LEU A 455 4.77 -0.06 -3.64
N ARG A 456 3.93 0.68 -4.36
CA ARG A 456 2.49 0.45 -4.46
C ARG A 456 2.13 -0.03 -5.86
N THR A 457 1.35 -1.08 -5.98
CA THR A 457 0.82 -1.58 -7.25
C THR A 457 -0.71 -1.53 -7.21
N ASP A 458 -1.29 -0.62 -7.98
CA ASP A 458 -2.74 -0.49 -8.14
C ASP A 458 -3.16 -1.24 -9.41
N ARG A 459 -4.05 -2.21 -9.25
CA ARG A 459 -4.54 -3.08 -10.33
C ARG A 459 -6.00 -2.79 -10.62
N TYR A 460 -6.27 -2.54 -11.89
CA TYR A 460 -7.59 -2.21 -12.43
C TYR A 460 -8.08 -3.38 -13.27
N LEU A 461 -9.07 -4.11 -12.74
CA LEU A 461 -9.73 -5.21 -13.42
C LEU A 461 -10.79 -4.60 -14.35
N LEU A 462 -10.39 -4.30 -15.59
CA LEU A 462 -11.23 -3.63 -16.59
C LEU A 462 -12.05 -4.65 -17.41
N GLY A 463 -13.20 -4.21 -17.94
CA GLY A 463 -13.99 -5.01 -18.88
C GLY A 463 -13.23 -5.19 -20.18
N GLN A 464 -13.65 -6.12 -21.05
CA GLN A 464 -12.88 -6.44 -22.25
C GLN A 464 -12.63 -5.21 -23.14
N ASP A 465 -13.65 -4.39 -23.37
CA ASP A 465 -13.53 -3.19 -24.22
C ASP A 465 -12.61 -2.14 -23.60
N ALA A 466 -12.79 -1.86 -22.31
CA ALA A 466 -11.95 -0.90 -21.58
C ALA A 466 -10.49 -1.37 -21.47
N LEU A 467 -10.26 -2.68 -21.30
CA LEU A 467 -8.93 -3.28 -21.28
C LEU A 467 -8.28 -3.21 -22.68
N ALA A 468 -9.05 -3.45 -23.74
CA ALA A 468 -8.58 -3.31 -25.12
C ALA A 468 -8.18 -1.85 -25.43
N GLU A 469 -9.00 -0.88 -25.01
CA GLU A 469 -8.68 0.54 -25.14
C GLU A 469 -7.40 0.91 -24.36
N ALA A 470 -7.29 0.46 -23.10
CA ALA A 470 -6.11 0.71 -22.27
C ALA A 470 -4.84 0.11 -22.87
N ARG A 471 -4.92 -1.11 -23.44
CA ARG A 471 -3.81 -1.76 -24.15
C ARG A 471 -3.45 -1.02 -25.43
N ALA A 472 -4.42 -0.56 -26.21
CA ALA A 472 -4.18 0.25 -27.40
C ALA A 472 -3.49 1.57 -27.05
N ALA A 473 -3.97 2.27 -26.03
CA ALA A 473 -3.35 3.49 -25.51
C ALA A 473 -1.93 3.23 -24.97
N ARG A 474 -1.71 2.10 -24.29
CA ARG A 474 -0.37 1.70 -23.85
C ARG A 474 0.56 1.42 -25.04
N ALA A 475 0.08 0.76 -26.09
CA ALA A 475 0.85 0.42 -27.28
C ALA A 475 1.20 1.64 -28.16
N ALA A 476 0.46 2.74 -28.02
CA ALA A 476 0.68 3.98 -28.78
C ALA A 476 2.02 4.69 -28.47
N TYR A 477 2.71 4.31 -27.39
CA TYR A 477 4.03 4.83 -27.04
C TYR A 477 5.00 3.72 -26.63
N SER A 478 6.29 3.91 -26.93
CA SER A 478 7.36 3.03 -26.49
C SER A 478 8.07 3.67 -25.28
N PRO A 479 8.11 3.01 -24.11
CA PRO A 479 8.86 3.52 -22.99
C PRO A 479 10.33 3.68 -23.37
N PRO A 480 10.98 4.81 -22.99
CA PRO A 480 12.40 4.97 -23.14
C PRO A 480 13.18 3.85 -22.43
N ALA A 481 14.34 3.49 -22.98
CA ALA A 481 15.27 2.61 -22.29
C ALA A 481 15.91 3.31 -21.09
N CYS A 482 16.37 2.54 -20.11
CA CYS A 482 17.15 3.05 -19.00
C CYS A 482 18.45 3.72 -19.46
N GLY A 483 18.91 4.75 -18.74
CA GLY A 483 20.12 5.50 -19.06
C GLY A 483 19.99 6.49 -20.22
N VAL A 484 18.80 6.66 -20.80
CA VAL A 484 18.51 7.73 -21.77
C VAL A 484 18.23 9.03 -21.01
N SER A 485 18.82 10.14 -21.47
CA SER A 485 18.58 11.46 -20.88
C SER A 485 17.10 11.83 -20.94
N ASP A 486 16.54 12.33 -19.84
CA ASP A 486 15.14 12.78 -19.73
C ASP A 486 14.07 11.68 -19.95
N ALA A 487 14.48 10.42 -19.88
CA ALA A 487 13.60 9.26 -20.04
C ALA A 487 12.43 9.27 -19.04
N ALA A 488 12.70 9.65 -17.80
CA ALA A 488 11.71 9.71 -16.72
C ALA A 488 10.58 10.70 -17.01
N HIS A 489 10.88 11.95 -17.35
CA HIS A 489 9.85 12.95 -17.64
C HIS A 489 9.09 12.61 -18.92
N THR A 490 9.80 12.20 -19.98
CA THR A 490 9.20 11.77 -21.25
C THR A 490 8.17 10.67 -21.02
N LEU A 491 8.53 9.62 -20.27
CA LEU A 491 7.61 8.52 -19.97
C LEU A 491 6.44 8.97 -19.09
N GLY A 492 6.71 9.83 -18.10
CA GLY A 492 5.68 10.41 -17.23
C GLY A 492 4.60 11.13 -18.02
N GLU A 493 4.97 11.94 -19.01
CA GLU A 493 4.02 12.61 -19.90
C GLU A 493 3.26 11.62 -20.79
N GLN A 494 3.96 10.69 -21.45
CA GLN A 494 3.34 9.71 -22.35
C GLN A 494 2.28 8.84 -21.67
N GLN A 495 2.52 8.40 -20.44
CA GLN A 495 1.60 7.50 -19.74
C GLN A 495 0.47 8.24 -18.99
N SER A 496 0.59 9.57 -18.80
CA SER A 496 -0.38 10.36 -18.03
C SER A 496 -1.81 10.28 -18.57
N ALA A 497 -1.98 10.31 -19.89
CA ALA A 497 -3.29 10.20 -20.53
C ALA A 497 -3.93 8.82 -20.32
N LEU A 498 -3.13 7.75 -20.28
CA LEU A 498 -3.63 6.41 -19.97
C LEU A 498 -4.07 6.32 -18.52
N ILE A 499 -3.25 6.82 -17.58
CA ILE A 499 -3.59 6.82 -16.14
C ILE A 499 -4.89 7.60 -15.90
N ALA A 500 -5.06 8.76 -16.54
CA ALA A 500 -6.26 9.58 -16.41
C ALA A 500 -7.56 8.92 -16.94
N LYS A 501 -7.45 7.91 -17.80
CA LYS A 501 -8.59 7.11 -18.29
C LYS A 501 -8.93 5.94 -17.37
N LEU A 502 -8.05 5.57 -16.45
CA LEU A 502 -8.33 4.49 -15.51
C LEU A 502 -9.39 4.96 -14.50
N PRO A 503 -10.23 4.03 -14.00
CA PRO A 503 -11.15 4.34 -12.90
C PRO A 503 -10.40 4.98 -11.72
N GLU A 504 -11.07 5.85 -10.97
CA GLU A 504 -10.48 6.48 -9.79
C GLU A 504 -10.09 5.44 -8.71
N ARG A 505 -10.91 4.39 -8.57
CA ARG A 505 -10.67 3.31 -7.61
C ARG A 505 -10.08 2.08 -8.31
N PRO A 506 -8.89 1.59 -7.89
CA PRO A 506 -8.42 0.28 -8.30
C PRO A 506 -9.27 -0.83 -7.66
N ASN A 507 -9.30 -2.00 -8.27
CA ASN A 507 -9.94 -3.18 -7.67
C ASN A 507 -9.03 -3.85 -6.63
N GLU A 508 -7.73 -3.66 -6.77
CA GLU A 508 -6.71 -4.33 -5.98
C GLU A 508 -5.52 -3.39 -5.78
N ARG A 509 -4.96 -3.38 -4.57
CA ARG A 509 -3.84 -2.53 -4.17
C ARG A 509 -2.84 -3.33 -3.37
N LEU A 510 -1.65 -3.51 -3.90
CA LEU A 510 -0.55 -4.17 -3.20
C LEU A 510 0.45 -3.12 -2.74
N VAL A 511 0.69 -3.04 -1.44
CA VAL A 511 1.69 -2.13 -0.85
C VAL A 511 2.84 -2.96 -0.31
N TYR A 512 4.04 -2.66 -0.78
CA TYR A 512 5.26 -3.32 -0.39
C TYR A 512 6.20 -2.35 0.32
N SER A 513 6.89 -2.85 1.34
CA SER A 513 8.02 -2.17 1.98
C SER A 513 9.32 -2.73 1.41
N CYS A 514 10.14 -1.87 0.82
CA CYS A 514 11.38 -2.27 0.17
C CYS A 514 12.59 -2.05 1.08
N THR A 515 13.29 -3.13 1.40
CA THR A 515 14.50 -3.11 2.24
C THR A 515 15.72 -3.49 1.43
N ALA A 516 16.89 -3.01 1.84
CA ALA A 516 18.15 -3.32 1.15
C ALA A 516 18.39 -4.85 1.16
N ARG A 517 18.65 -5.41 -0.01
CA ARG A 517 18.98 -6.83 -0.15
C ARG A 517 20.31 -7.09 0.55
N ALA A 518 20.29 -7.92 1.59
CA ALA A 518 21.52 -8.38 2.23
C ALA A 518 22.43 -9.03 1.16
N ALA A 519 23.70 -8.63 1.13
CA ALA A 519 24.69 -9.29 0.27
C ALA A 519 24.73 -10.77 0.66
N ALA A 520 24.56 -11.67 -0.33
CA ALA A 520 24.75 -13.09 -0.12
C ALA A 520 26.17 -13.31 0.43
N LYS A 521 26.28 -13.89 1.63
CA LYS A 521 27.56 -14.27 2.23
C LYS A 521 28.19 -15.45 1.50
#